data_AF-A0A523SRC7-F1
#
_entry.id   AF-A0A523SRC7-F1
#
_cell.length_a   1.000
_cell.length_b   1.000
_cell.length_c   1.000
_cell.angle_alpha   90.00
_cell.angle_beta   90.00
_cell.angle_gamma   90.00
#
_symmetry.space_group_name_H-M   'P 1'
#
loop_
_entity.id
_entity.type
_entity.pdbx_description
1 polymer ?
#
loop_
_entity_poly.entity_id
_entity_poly.type
_entity_poly.pdbx_seq_one_letter_code
_entity_poly.pdbx_strand_id
1 'polypeptide(L)'
;MDRKIFSIGGIILLLFVTYSCVSHPEEALLKRYFNACSLNDITTMSTMALEPIKFDFESWEIINIGEEMVEPASLPEINQKELELKKKVEESVGITLDAKEDLDIAEFDLEKARTRAARNAARKKINEMKAKYEEQREKHNLVQKDYNEAKAAAQREEEISTFSLGRGEIPNIRDFTGEVYSKDVEVKIQGESGTKDYKISLKRYILKDEVVGMTYRGRWIILKFEDLN
;
A
#
# COMPACT_ATOMS: atom_id res chain seq x y z
N MET A 1 -6.58 -38.28 -47.99
CA MET A 1 -7.50 -37.66 -47.01
C MET A 1 -7.25 -38.26 -45.62
N ASP A 2 -6.05 -37.97 -45.11
CA ASP A 2 -5.70 -37.45 -43.79
C ASP A 2 -6.36 -38.01 -42.53
N ARG A 3 -5.92 -39.23 -42.18
CA ARG A 3 -5.95 -39.81 -40.83
C ARG A 3 -5.17 -39.02 -39.75
N LYS A 4 -4.65 -37.82 -40.06
CA LYS A 4 -3.85 -36.99 -39.14
C LYS A 4 -4.65 -35.94 -38.38
N ILE A 5 -5.91 -35.70 -38.75
CA ILE A 5 -6.72 -34.62 -38.14
C ILE A 5 -7.35 -35.06 -36.80
N PHE A 6 -7.62 -36.35 -36.61
CA PHE A 6 -8.19 -36.85 -35.35
C PHE A 6 -7.17 -36.98 -34.21
N SER A 7 -5.87 -37.00 -34.50
CA SER A 7 -4.81 -37.11 -33.48
C SER A 7 -4.43 -35.75 -32.86
N ILE A 8 -4.84 -34.64 -33.46
CA ILE A 8 -4.52 -33.29 -32.99
C ILE A 8 -5.65 -32.71 -32.12
N GLY A 9 -6.90 -33.14 -32.35
CA GLY A 9 -8.04 -32.75 -31.50
C GLY A 9 -8.05 -33.38 -30.10
N GLY A 10 -7.35 -34.51 -29.91
CA GLY A 10 -7.31 -35.24 -28.63
C GLY A 10 -6.21 -34.80 -27.65
N ILE A 11 -5.20 -34.05 -28.12
CA ILE A 11 -4.07 -33.62 -27.27
C ILE A 11 -4.30 -32.21 -26.70
N ILE A 12 -5.13 -31.38 -27.35
CA ILE A 12 -5.46 -30.02 -26.86
C ILE A 12 -6.50 -30.07 -25.72
N LEU A 13 -7.29 -31.14 -25.60
CA LEU A 13 -8.25 -31.32 -24.50
C LEU A 13 -7.62 -31.86 -23.20
N LEU A 14 -6.33 -32.22 -23.21
CA LEU A 14 -5.64 -32.86 -22.09
C LEU A 14 -4.71 -31.93 -21.30
N LEU A 15 -4.63 -30.65 -21.67
CA LEU A 15 -3.80 -29.63 -20.99
C LEU A 15 -4.59 -28.64 -20.13
N PHE A 16 -5.93 -28.77 -20.05
CA PHE A 16 -6.79 -27.95 -19.18
C PHE A 16 -7.34 -28.72 -17.98
N VAL A 17 -6.64 -29.75 -17.53
CA VAL A 17 -6.84 -30.34 -16.19
C VAL A 17 -5.59 -30.10 -15.37
N THR A 18 -5.10 -28.87 -15.33
CA THR A 18 -4.35 -28.42 -14.17
C THR A 18 -5.33 -28.42 -13.02
N TYR A 19 -5.19 -29.41 -12.16
CA TYR A 19 -5.62 -29.43 -10.77
C TYR A 19 -5.82 -28.01 -10.22
N SER A 20 -7.04 -27.48 -10.34
CA SER A 20 -7.57 -26.62 -9.30
C SER A 20 -7.95 -27.57 -8.18
N CYS A 21 -6.91 -28.11 -7.53
CA CYS A 21 -7.06 -28.53 -6.15
C CYS A 21 -7.31 -27.20 -5.45
N VAL A 22 -8.57 -26.83 -5.32
CA VAL A 22 -9.01 -25.62 -4.60
C VAL A 22 -8.55 -25.87 -3.18
N SER A 23 -7.31 -25.53 -2.87
CA SER A 23 -6.92 -25.30 -1.50
C SER A 23 -7.89 -24.25 -1.01
N HIS A 24 -8.59 -24.51 0.08
CA HIS A 24 -9.39 -23.52 0.77
C HIS A 24 -8.50 -22.93 1.87
N PRO A 25 -7.46 -22.12 1.53
CA PRO A 25 -6.54 -21.57 2.52
C PRO A 25 -7.26 -20.69 3.54
N GLU A 26 -8.42 -20.14 3.16
CA GLU A 26 -9.25 -19.27 3.97
C GLU A 26 -9.80 -20.04 5.16
N GLU A 27 -10.36 -21.22 4.92
CA GLU A 27 -10.96 -22.04 5.98
C GLU A 27 -9.91 -22.46 7.01
N ALA A 28 -8.73 -22.89 6.54
CA ALA A 28 -7.63 -23.29 7.42
C ALA A 28 -7.08 -22.09 8.24
N LEU A 29 -6.93 -20.92 7.60
CA LEU A 29 -6.47 -19.70 8.25
C LEU A 29 -7.47 -19.20 9.30
N LEU A 30 -8.74 -19.09 8.92
CA LEU A 30 -9.82 -18.60 9.80
C LEU A 30 -10.05 -19.55 10.96
N LYS A 31 -10.02 -20.88 10.75
CA LYS A 31 -10.07 -21.86 11.84
C LYS A 31 -8.97 -21.64 12.87
N ARG A 32 -7.73 -21.41 12.42
CA ARG A 32 -6.61 -21.13 13.33
C ARG A 32 -6.77 -19.79 14.04
N TYR A 33 -7.25 -18.77 13.33
CA TYR A 33 -7.50 -17.45 13.89
C TYR A 33 -8.58 -17.46 14.98
N PHE A 34 -9.76 -18.01 14.69
CA PHE A 34 -10.84 -18.09 15.66
C PHE A 34 -10.51 -19.02 16.83
N ASN A 35 -9.74 -20.10 16.61
CA ASN A 35 -9.22 -20.91 17.71
C ASN A 35 -8.33 -20.07 18.64
N ALA A 36 -7.35 -19.32 18.09
CA ALA A 36 -6.51 -18.43 18.88
C ALA A 36 -7.33 -17.36 19.61
N CYS A 37 -8.39 -16.83 18.98
CA CYS A 37 -9.32 -15.90 19.58
C CYS A 37 -10.05 -16.51 20.79
N SER A 38 -10.55 -17.75 20.67
CA SER A 38 -11.22 -18.45 21.78
C SER A 38 -10.28 -18.73 22.96
N LEU A 39 -8.99 -18.92 22.68
CA LEU A 39 -7.95 -19.13 23.69
C LEU A 39 -7.38 -17.83 24.25
N ASN A 40 -7.85 -16.66 23.79
CA ASN A 40 -7.28 -15.35 24.12
C ASN A 40 -5.77 -15.23 23.80
N ASP A 41 -5.29 -15.97 22.79
CA ASP A 41 -3.90 -15.96 22.37
C ASP A 41 -3.63 -14.85 21.36
N ILE A 42 -3.40 -13.64 21.89
CA ILE A 42 -3.08 -12.45 21.10
C ILE A 42 -1.80 -12.66 20.28
N THR A 43 -0.82 -13.38 20.83
CA THR A 43 0.46 -13.59 20.14
C THR A 43 0.28 -14.41 18.87
N THR A 44 -0.52 -15.47 18.92
CA THR A 44 -0.85 -16.27 17.74
C THR A 44 -1.71 -15.48 16.75
N MET A 45 -2.71 -14.71 17.21
CA MET A 45 -3.51 -13.85 16.33
C MET A 45 -2.65 -12.85 15.55
N SER A 46 -1.69 -12.20 16.22
CA SER A 46 -0.74 -11.25 15.61
C SER A 46 0.22 -11.88 14.60
N THR A 47 0.33 -13.21 14.52
CA THR A 47 1.09 -13.86 13.43
C THR A 47 0.27 -14.07 12.15
N MET A 48 -1.05 -13.96 12.24
CA MET A 48 -1.99 -14.24 11.14
C MET A 48 -2.67 -12.98 10.62
N ALA A 49 -2.95 -12.01 11.50
CA ALA A 49 -3.60 -10.75 11.16
C ALA A 49 -2.67 -9.57 11.46
N LEU A 50 -2.64 -8.60 10.54
CA LEU A 50 -1.95 -7.33 10.76
C LEU A 50 -2.63 -6.51 11.86
N GLU A 51 -3.96 -6.47 11.82
CA GLU A 51 -4.80 -5.80 12.82
C GLU A 51 -5.69 -6.85 13.51
N PRO A 52 -5.18 -7.59 14.51
CA PRO A 52 -5.93 -8.63 15.17
C PRO A 52 -7.07 -8.02 16.01
N ILE A 53 -8.29 -8.48 15.76
CA ILE A 53 -9.49 -8.14 16.52
C ILE A 53 -9.92 -9.35 17.33
N LYS A 54 -10.19 -9.11 18.62
CA LYS A 54 -10.78 -10.12 19.50
C LYS A 54 -12.30 -10.09 19.33
N PHE A 55 -12.86 -11.26 19.08
CA PHE A 55 -14.30 -11.49 19.06
C PHE A 55 -14.71 -12.28 20.29
N ASP A 56 -15.87 -11.92 20.84
CA ASP A 56 -16.59 -12.76 21.78
C ASP A 56 -17.66 -13.51 20.98
N PHE A 57 -17.46 -14.82 20.80
CA PHE A 57 -18.26 -15.62 19.89
C PHE A 57 -18.48 -17.04 20.44
N GLU A 58 -19.68 -17.56 20.20
CA GLU A 58 -20.04 -18.96 20.44
C GLU A 58 -19.74 -19.80 19.18
N SER A 59 -20.05 -19.27 18.00
CA SER A 59 -19.81 -19.94 16.72
C SER A 59 -19.53 -18.95 15.59
N TRP A 60 -18.93 -19.44 14.51
CA TRP A 60 -18.69 -18.68 13.29
C TRP A 60 -18.83 -19.59 12.06
N GLU A 61 -19.22 -19.01 10.93
CA GLU A 61 -19.33 -19.70 9.65
C GLU A 61 -18.92 -18.79 8.48
N ILE A 62 -18.33 -19.37 7.43
CA ILE A 62 -18.06 -18.65 6.19
C ILE A 62 -19.37 -18.60 5.40
N ILE A 63 -19.85 -17.40 5.08
CA ILE A 63 -21.07 -17.18 4.31
C ILE A 63 -20.76 -17.14 2.81
N ASN A 64 -19.70 -16.41 2.46
CA ASN A 64 -19.34 -16.14 1.08
C ASN A 64 -17.82 -16.09 0.94
N ILE A 65 -17.35 -16.52 -0.23
CA ILE A 65 -15.93 -16.50 -0.60
C ILE A 65 -15.85 -15.77 -1.93
N GLY A 66 -15.20 -14.61 -1.93
CA GLY A 66 -14.96 -13.82 -3.14
C GLY A 66 -13.98 -14.50 -4.09
N GLU A 67 -13.93 -14.01 -5.32
CA GLU A 67 -12.97 -14.48 -6.31
C GLU A 67 -11.53 -14.08 -5.92
N GLU A 68 -10.58 -14.95 -6.24
CA GLU A 68 -9.16 -14.67 -6.04
C GLU A 68 -8.66 -13.75 -7.15
N MET A 69 -8.21 -12.56 -6.79
CA MET A 69 -7.61 -11.60 -7.72
C MET A 69 -6.08 -11.70 -7.64
N VAL A 70 -5.45 -11.74 -8.81
CA VAL A 70 -3.99 -11.77 -8.94
C VAL A 70 -3.54 -10.49 -9.61
N GLU A 71 -2.73 -9.71 -8.91
CA GLU A 71 -2.21 -8.43 -9.37
C GLU A 71 -0.68 -8.44 -9.30
N PRO A 72 0.02 -7.66 -10.14
CA PRO A 72 1.46 -7.49 -9.99
C PRO A 72 1.80 -6.80 -8.66
N ALA A 73 2.98 -7.12 -8.11
CA ALA A 73 3.49 -6.45 -6.92
C ALA A 73 3.61 -4.94 -7.14
N SER A 74 2.93 -4.16 -6.30
CA SER A 74 2.89 -2.70 -6.38
C SER A 74 4.08 -2.02 -5.69
N LEU A 75 4.81 -2.74 -4.84
CA LEU A 75 5.96 -2.23 -4.08
C LEU A 75 7.00 -1.51 -4.95
N PRO A 76 7.47 -2.07 -6.08
CA PRO A 76 8.43 -1.40 -6.94
C PRO A 76 7.90 -0.08 -7.52
N GLU A 77 6.64 -0.06 -7.95
CA GLU A 77 6.02 1.14 -8.51
C GLU A 77 5.86 2.24 -7.45
N ILE A 78 5.42 1.87 -6.24
CA ILE A 78 5.28 2.79 -5.11
C ILE A 78 6.65 3.33 -4.68
N ASN A 79 7.68 2.48 -4.64
CA ASN A 79 9.05 2.89 -4.32
C ASN A 79 9.60 3.89 -5.35
N GLN A 80 9.40 3.62 -6.65
CA GLN A 80 9.81 4.55 -7.70
C GLN A 80 9.11 5.91 -7.54
N LYS A 81 7.79 5.91 -7.27
CA LYS A 81 7.03 7.13 -7.03
C LYS A 81 7.53 7.90 -5.80
N GLU A 82 7.86 7.20 -4.71
CA GLU A 82 8.48 7.82 -3.51
C GLU A 82 9.80 8.51 -3.88
N LEU A 83 10.68 7.83 -4.61
CA LEU A 83 11.98 8.37 -5.03
C LEU A 83 11.85 9.59 -5.95
N GLU A 84 10.90 9.58 -6.88
CA GLU A 84 10.61 10.72 -7.75
C GLU A 84 10.08 11.92 -6.97
N LEU A 85 9.16 11.69 -6.02
CA LEU A 85 8.63 12.74 -5.16
C LEU A 85 9.71 13.30 -4.22
N LYS A 86 10.60 12.44 -3.70
CA LYS A 86 11.74 12.87 -2.90
C LYS A 86 12.63 13.86 -3.65
N LYS A 87 12.97 13.56 -4.90
CA LYS A 87 13.74 14.47 -5.76
C LYS A 87 13.02 15.81 -5.96
N LYS A 88 11.70 15.79 -6.22
CA LYS A 88 10.90 17.01 -6.35
C LYS A 88 10.86 17.83 -5.05
N VAL A 89 10.79 17.18 -3.88
CA VAL A 89 10.92 17.86 -2.59
C VAL A 89 12.28 18.55 -2.50
N GLU A 90 13.37 17.81 -2.73
CA GLU A 90 14.75 18.35 -2.67
C GLU A 90 14.95 19.55 -3.61
N GLU A 91 14.44 19.48 -4.85
CA GLU A 91 14.47 20.57 -5.83
C GLU A 91 13.62 21.78 -5.37
N SER A 92 12.41 21.53 -4.83
CA SER A 92 11.48 22.59 -4.42
C SER A 92 11.96 23.38 -3.19
N VAL A 93 12.80 22.79 -2.34
CA VAL A 93 13.40 23.46 -1.18
C VAL A 93 14.28 24.63 -1.65
N GLY A 94 15.17 24.39 -2.61
CA GLY A 94 16.03 25.44 -3.17
C GLY A 94 15.22 26.57 -3.79
N ILE A 95 14.25 26.24 -4.64
CA ILE A 95 13.39 27.23 -5.33
C ILE A 95 12.61 28.10 -4.33
N THR A 96 12.10 27.50 -3.25
CA THR A 96 11.34 28.21 -2.21
C THR A 96 12.24 29.08 -1.35
N LEU A 97 13.47 28.64 -1.07
CA LEU A 97 14.46 29.44 -0.35
C LEU A 97 14.90 30.64 -1.19
N ASP A 98 15.23 30.45 -2.46
CA ASP A 98 15.62 31.52 -3.38
C ASP A 98 14.50 32.57 -3.48
N ALA A 99 13.24 32.13 -3.63
CA ALA A 99 12.08 33.04 -3.67
C ALA A 99 11.87 33.81 -2.36
N LYS A 100 12.25 33.22 -1.22
CA LYS A 100 12.22 33.89 0.09
C LYS A 100 13.35 34.90 0.21
N GLU A 101 14.57 34.55 -0.18
CA GLU A 101 15.70 35.47 -0.17
C GLU A 101 15.42 36.70 -1.02
N ASP A 102 14.83 36.51 -2.20
CA ASP A 102 14.36 37.57 -3.08
C ASP A 102 13.33 38.52 -2.41
N LEU A 103 12.40 37.96 -1.63
CA LEU A 103 11.44 38.73 -0.84
C LEU A 103 12.15 39.50 0.28
N ASP A 104 13.05 38.86 1.03
CA ASP A 104 13.82 39.47 2.11
C ASP A 104 14.69 40.63 1.59
N ILE A 105 15.30 40.48 0.41
CA ILE A 105 16.04 41.55 -0.29
C ILE A 105 15.11 42.72 -0.61
N ALA A 106 13.90 42.45 -1.13
CA ALA A 106 12.94 43.50 -1.45
C ALA A 106 12.43 44.25 -0.18
N GLU A 107 12.24 43.53 0.93
CA GLU A 107 11.89 44.13 2.23
C GLU A 107 13.02 45.01 2.77
N PHE A 108 14.27 44.56 2.65
CA PHE A 108 15.45 45.33 3.03
C PHE A 108 15.64 46.60 2.17
N ASP A 109 15.38 46.51 0.86
CA ASP A 109 15.38 47.67 -0.05
C ASP A 109 14.34 48.72 0.38
N LEU A 110 13.16 48.29 0.86
CA LEU A 110 12.13 49.18 1.39
C LEU A 110 12.60 49.88 2.67
N GLU A 111 13.26 49.16 3.58
CA GLU A 111 13.82 49.74 4.82
C GLU A 111 14.85 50.83 4.51
N LYS A 112 15.68 50.62 3.48
CA LYS A 112 16.68 51.59 3.01
C LYS A 112 16.10 52.78 2.24
N ALA A 113 14.85 52.70 1.77
CA ALA A 113 14.27 53.72 0.90
C ALA A 113 13.98 55.05 1.63
N ARG A 114 14.67 56.11 1.20
CA ARG A 114 14.61 57.45 1.82
C ARG A 114 13.52 58.36 1.26
N THR A 115 12.99 58.07 0.07
CA THR A 115 11.99 58.92 -0.62
C THR A 115 10.64 58.21 -0.76
N ARG A 116 9.55 58.98 -0.84
CA ARG A 116 8.19 58.45 -1.00
C ARG A 116 8.01 57.65 -2.30
N ALA A 117 8.64 58.11 -3.39
CA ALA A 117 8.61 57.41 -4.68
C ALA A 117 9.34 56.06 -4.60
N ALA A 118 10.54 56.01 -4.00
CA ALA A 118 11.28 54.77 -3.82
C ALA A 118 10.54 53.76 -2.92
N ARG A 119 9.91 54.23 -1.84
CA ARG A 119 9.08 53.37 -0.97
C ARG A 119 7.89 52.78 -1.72
N ASN A 120 7.23 53.55 -2.58
CA ASN A 120 6.11 53.05 -3.38
C ASN A 120 6.54 52.00 -4.40
N ALA A 121 7.69 52.18 -5.05
CA ALA A 121 8.26 51.20 -5.97
C ALA A 121 8.67 49.90 -5.25
N ALA A 122 9.35 50.02 -4.10
CA ALA A 122 9.75 48.87 -3.29
C ALA A 122 8.54 48.07 -2.78
N ARG A 123 7.44 48.74 -2.36
CA ARG A 123 6.19 48.06 -1.99
C ARG A 123 5.56 47.25 -3.13
N LYS A 124 5.62 47.74 -4.38
CA LYS A 124 5.15 46.97 -5.54
C LYS A 124 6.02 45.72 -5.74
N LYS A 125 7.33 45.87 -5.67
CA LYS A 125 8.30 44.76 -5.75
C LYS A 125 8.06 43.72 -4.65
N ILE A 126 7.84 44.15 -3.40
CA ILE A 126 7.49 43.24 -2.30
C ILE A 126 6.22 42.46 -2.60
N ASN A 127 5.15 43.11 -3.07
CA ASN A 127 3.91 42.41 -3.40
C ASN A 127 4.12 41.36 -4.50
N GLU A 128 4.92 41.67 -5.52
CA GLU A 128 5.29 40.73 -6.58
C GLU A 128 6.12 39.56 -6.06
N MET A 129 7.16 39.80 -5.26
CA MET A 129 8.00 38.73 -4.70
C MET A 129 7.25 37.91 -3.66
N LYS A 130 6.35 38.52 -2.90
CA LYS A 130 5.49 37.83 -1.95
C LYS A 130 4.54 36.87 -2.66
N ALA A 131 3.91 37.30 -3.75
CA ALA A 131 3.06 36.42 -4.54
C ALA A 131 3.85 35.23 -5.12
N LYS A 132 5.07 35.46 -5.63
CA LYS A 132 5.95 34.39 -6.10
C LYS A 132 6.35 33.42 -4.99
N TYR A 133 6.73 33.93 -3.82
CA TYR A 133 7.09 33.11 -2.67
C TYR A 133 5.91 32.27 -2.19
N GLU A 134 4.71 32.86 -2.10
CA GLU A 134 3.49 32.14 -1.72
C GLU A 134 3.18 31.00 -2.71
N GLU A 135 3.26 31.27 -4.02
CA GLU A 135 3.07 30.24 -5.06
C GLU A 135 4.07 29.08 -4.93
N GLN A 136 5.36 29.38 -4.75
CA GLN A 136 6.39 28.34 -4.61
C GLN A 136 6.22 27.56 -3.30
N ARG A 137 5.86 28.25 -2.21
CA ARG A 137 5.58 27.61 -0.92
C ARG A 137 4.37 26.68 -0.99
N GLU A 138 3.31 27.05 -1.70
CA GLU A 138 2.15 26.16 -1.92
C GLU A 138 2.54 24.91 -2.72
N LYS A 139 3.32 25.08 -3.79
CA LYS A 139 3.86 23.95 -4.56
C LYS A 139 4.73 23.04 -3.71
N HIS A 140 5.64 23.61 -2.91
CA HIS A 140 6.46 22.84 -1.98
C HIS A 140 5.61 22.06 -0.97
N ASN A 141 4.61 22.70 -0.37
CA ASN A 141 3.72 22.04 0.58
C ASN A 141 2.94 20.87 -0.05
N LEU A 142 2.47 21.04 -1.28
CA LEU A 142 1.76 19.99 -2.01
C LEU A 142 2.69 18.79 -2.30
N VAL A 143 3.88 19.06 -2.86
CA VAL A 143 4.86 18.01 -3.16
C VAL A 143 5.34 17.30 -1.88
N GLN A 144 5.52 18.04 -0.79
CA GLN A 144 5.86 17.48 0.51
C GLN A 144 4.76 16.57 1.06
N LYS A 145 3.49 16.97 0.91
CA LYS A 145 2.35 16.14 1.28
C LYS A 145 2.30 14.86 0.46
N ASP A 146 2.40 14.98 -0.87
CA ASP A 146 2.38 13.83 -1.78
C ASP A 146 3.53 12.85 -1.48
N TYR A 147 4.73 13.37 -1.19
CA TYR A 147 5.87 12.57 -0.76
C TYR A 147 5.59 11.81 0.54
N ASN A 148 5.02 12.48 1.54
CA ASN A 148 4.69 11.84 2.82
C ASN A 148 3.63 10.75 2.65
N GLU A 149 2.63 10.97 1.81
CA GLU A 149 1.62 9.96 1.47
C GLU A 149 2.21 8.77 0.73
N ALA A 150 3.09 9.01 -0.25
CA ALA A 150 3.78 7.96 -0.99
C ALA A 150 4.71 7.14 -0.08
N LYS A 151 5.46 7.81 0.80
CA LYS A 151 6.32 7.15 1.80
C LYS A 151 5.51 6.29 2.77
N ALA A 152 4.39 6.80 3.28
CA ALA A 152 3.51 6.04 4.16
C ALA A 152 2.88 4.84 3.43
N ALA A 153 2.50 4.99 2.15
CA ALA A 153 2.01 3.88 1.33
C ALA A 153 3.09 2.81 1.11
N ALA A 154 4.33 3.22 0.79
CA ALA A 154 5.46 2.32 0.62
C ALA A 154 5.74 1.51 1.90
N GLN A 155 5.77 2.19 3.05
CA GLN A 155 5.99 1.55 4.35
C GLN A 155 4.89 0.56 4.69
N ARG A 156 3.61 0.93 4.52
CA ARG A 156 2.50 0.00 4.76
C ARG A 156 2.58 -1.24 3.86
N GLU A 157 2.84 -1.06 2.58
CA GLU A 157 2.91 -2.19 1.65
C GLU A 157 4.14 -3.09 1.95
N GLU A 158 5.25 -2.48 2.39
CA GLU A 158 6.46 -3.20 2.83
C GLU A 158 6.21 -4.03 4.08
N GLU A 159 5.49 -3.47 5.06
CA GLU A 159 5.05 -4.17 6.27
C GLU A 159 4.14 -5.35 5.92
N ILE A 160 3.13 -5.13 5.08
CA ILE A 160 2.20 -6.19 4.64
C ILE A 160 2.96 -7.30 3.91
N SER A 161 3.86 -6.94 2.99
CA SER A 161 4.64 -7.88 2.21
C SER A 161 5.56 -8.72 3.09
N THR A 162 6.30 -8.06 3.99
CA THR A 162 7.19 -8.74 4.95
C THR A 162 6.40 -9.68 5.86
N PHE A 163 5.23 -9.23 6.34
CA PHE A 163 4.35 -10.03 7.18
C PHE A 163 3.85 -11.29 6.46
N SER A 164 3.45 -11.17 5.19
CA SER A 164 3.05 -12.32 4.36
C SER A 164 4.21 -13.26 4.11
N LEU A 165 5.42 -12.75 3.85
CA LEU A 165 6.59 -13.61 3.65
C LEU A 165 7.00 -14.35 4.94
N GLY A 166 6.58 -13.86 6.10
CA GLY A 166 6.79 -14.51 7.40
C GLY A 166 8.26 -14.59 7.80
N ARG A 167 9.10 -13.77 7.16
CA ARG A 167 10.51 -13.57 7.50
C ARG A 167 10.61 -12.22 8.21
N GLY A 168 11.68 -12.03 8.98
CA GLY A 168 11.99 -10.70 9.50
C GLY A 168 12.29 -9.71 8.36
N GLU A 169 12.88 -8.56 8.68
CA GLU A 169 13.25 -7.57 7.67
C GLU A 169 14.07 -8.21 6.53
N ILE A 170 13.55 -8.11 5.30
CA ILE A 170 14.22 -8.57 4.09
C ILE A 170 14.83 -7.33 3.42
N PRO A 171 16.17 -7.27 3.27
CA PRO A 171 16.80 -6.18 2.55
C PRO A 171 16.25 -6.05 1.12
N ASN A 172 16.05 -4.81 0.68
CA ASN A 172 15.63 -4.48 -0.69
C ASN A 172 14.28 -5.09 -1.13
N ILE A 173 13.39 -5.46 -0.20
CA ILE A 173 12.06 -6.01 -0.54
C ILE A 173 11.25 -5.08 -1.46
N ARG A 174 11.52 -3.77 -1.41
CA ARG A 174 10.91 -2.76 -2.27
C ARG A 174 11.21 -2.93 -3.76
N ASP A 175 12.28 -3.64 -4.10
CA ASP A 175 12.69 -3.89 -5.48
C ASP A 175 12.19 -5.25 -6.00
N PHE A 176 11.54 -6.04 -5.14
CA PHE A 176 11.09 -7.38 -5.53
C PHE A 176 9.87 -7.29 -6.44
N THR A 177 9.87 -8.11 -7.48
CA THR A 177 8.75 -8.22 -8.42
C THR A 177 7.94 -9.47 -8.11
N GLY A 178 6.73 -9.59 -8.66
CA GLY A 178 5.94 -10.81 -8.49
C GLY A 178 4.46 -10.55 -8.47
N GLU A 179 3.74 -11.41 -7.76
CA GLU A 179 2.28 -11.47 -7.76
C GLU A 179 1.74 -11.33 -6.34
N VAL A 180 0.69 -10.53 -6.22
CA VAL A 180 -0.12 -10.36 -5.02
C VAL A 180 -1.46 -11.02 -5.28
N TYR A 181 -1.75 -12.01 -4.46
CA TYR A 181 -3.02 -12.70 -4.44
C TYR A 181 -3.88 -12.05 -3.36
N SER A 182 -5.08 -11.63 -3.73
CA SER A 182 -6.04 -11.03 -2.81
C SER A 182 -7.38 -11.72 -2.91
N LYS A 183 -8.07 -11.80 -1.77
CA LYS A 183 -9.34 -12.50 -1.68
C LYS A 183 -10.14 -11.97 -0.50
N ASP A 184 -11.43 -11.72 -0.71
CA ASP A 184 -12.34 -11.31 0.35
C ASP A 184 -13.20 -12.50 0.80
N VAL A 185 -13.43 -12.61 2.10
CA VAL A 185 -14.23 -13.68 2.70
C VAL A 185 -15.23 -13.07 3.66
N GLU A 186 -16.50 -13.42 3.53
CA GLU A 186 -17.55 -12.97 4.43
C GLU A 186 -17.80 -14.06 5.48
N VAL A 187 -17.79 -13.66 6.75
CA VAL A 187 -17.94 -14.53 7.90
C VAL A 187 -19.08 -14.04 8.77
N LYS A 188 -19.96 -14.95 9.15
CA LYS A 188 -20.93 -14.73 10.21
C LYS A 188 -20.32 -15.12 11.54
N ILE A 189 -20.44 -14.25 12.53
CA ILE A 189 -20.00 -14.47 13.91
C ILE A 189 -21.23 -14.38 14.81
N GLN A 190 -21.52 -15.45 15.54
CA GLN A 190 -22.60 -15.50 16.53
C GLN A 190 -21.98 -15.40 17.91
N GLY A 191 -22.35 -14.39 18.69
CA GLY A 191 -21.97 -14.24 20.10
C GLY A 191 -23.17 -13.90 20.98
N GLU A 192 -22.92 -13.73 22.28
CA GLU A 192 -23.99 -13.44 23.26
C GLU A 192 -24.76 -12.15 22.93
N SER A 193 -24.09 -11.18 22.29
CA SER A 193 -24.68 -9.89 21.89
C SER A 193 -25.45 -9.95 20.56
N GLY A 194 -25.53 -11.12 19.92
CA GLY A 194 -26.21 -11.33 18.66
C GLY A 194 -25.29 -11.81 17.52
N THR A 195 -25.86 -11.85 16.32
CA THR A 195 -25.16 -12.28 15.10
C THR A 195 -24.64 -11.07 14.34
N LYS A 196 -23.38 -11.12 13.91
CA LYS A 196 -22.77 -10.10 13.06
C LYS A 196 -22.04 -10.69 11.86
N ASP A 197 -22.12 -9.98 10.73
CA ASP A 197 -21.45 -10.38 9.50
C ASP A 197 -20.23 -9.47 9.28
N TYR A 198 -19.09 -10.06 8.94
CA TYR A 198 -17.84 -9.35 8.70
C TYR A 198 -17.24 -9.72 7.36
N LYS A 199 -16.70 -8.73 6.66
CA LYS A 199 -15.85 -8.92 5.49
C LYS A 199 -14.38 -8.94 5.91
N ILE A 200 -13.68 -10.01 5.57
CA ILE A 200 -12.28 -10.23 5.88
C ILE A 200 -11.48 -10.17 4.59
N SER A 201 -10.57 -9.20 4.49
CA SER A 201 -9.66 -9.11 3.35
C SER A 201 -8.40 -9.91 3.61
N LEU A 202 -8.13 -10.87 2.73
CA LEU A 202 -6.95 -11.72 2.77
C LEU A 202 -5.98 -11.31 1.66
N LYS A 203 -4.69 -11.38 1.97
CA LYS A 203 -3.62 -11.20 0.97
C LYS A 203 -2.55 -12.27 1.10
N ARG A 204 -1.88 -12.58 0.00
CA ARG A 204 -0.67 -13.41 -0.05
C ARG A 204 0.28 -12.87 -1.11
N TYR A 205 1.56 -12.78 -0.76
CA TYR A 205 2.60 -12.26 -1.63
C TYR A 205 3.48 -13.40 -2.14
N ILE A 206 3.70 -13.45 -3.45
CA ILE A 206 4.72 -14.29 -4.08
C ILE A 206 5.69 -13.35 -4.77
N LEU A 207 6.81 -13.08 -4.11
CA LEU A 207 7.79 -12.09 -4.54
C LEU A 207 9.07 -12.77 -5.00
N LYS A 208 9.78 -12.13 -5.92
CA LYS A 208 11.04 -12.60 -6.49
C LYS A 208 12.07 -11.49 -6.38
N ASP A 209 13.19 -11.85 -5.78
CA ASP A 209 14.41 -11.06 -5.83
C ASP A 209 15.09 -11.35 -7.16
N GLU A 210 15.10 -10.38 -8.07
CA GLU A 210 15.76 -10.50 -9.37
C GLU A 210 17.30 -10.43 -9.27
N VAL A 211 17.84 -9.87 -8.19
CA VAL A 211 19.30 -9.75 -7.99
C VAL A 211 19.89 -11.12 -7.62
N VAL A 212 19.23 -11.83 -6.70
CA VAL A 212 19.69 -13.14 -6.21
C VAL A 212 19.00 -14.31 -6.95
N GLY A 213 17.92 -14.04 -7.68
CA GLY A 213 17.12 -15.04 -8.37
C GLY A 213 16.27 -15.91 -7.43
N MET A 214 16.00 -15.44 -6.21
CA MET A 214 15.26 -16.19 -5.20
C MET A 214 13.77 -15.81 -5.21
N THR A 215 12.89 -16.82 -5.25
CA THR A 215 11.45 -16.62 -5.08
C THR A 215 11.03 -16.89 -3.64
N TYR A 216 10.38 -15.90 -3.04
CA TYR A 216 9.77 -15.93 -1.72
C TYR A 216 8.27 -16.18 -1.87
N ARG A 217 7.81 -17.29 -1.31
CA ARG A 217 6.38 -17.63 -1.29
C ARG A 217 5.82 -17.31 0.09
N GLY A 218 4.97 -16.30 0.16
CA GLY A 218 4.29 -15.89 1.37
C GLY A 218 3.13 -16.79 1.75
N ARG A 219 2.67 -16.61 3.00
CA ARG A 219 1.43 -17.17 3.54
C ARG A 219 0.27 -16.20 3.33
N TRP A 220 -0.94 -16.74 3.33
CA TRP A 220 -2.14 -15.93 3.45
C TRP A 220 -2.17 -15.26 4.81
N ILE A 221 -2.47 -13.97 4.80
CA ILE A 221 -2.57 -13.10 5.98
C ILE A 221 -3.91 -12.39 5.96
N ILE A 222 -4.42 -12.07 7.15
CA ILE A 222 -5.60 -11.24 7.33
C ILE A 222 -5.16 -9.77 7.37
N LEU A 223 -5.65 -8.99 6.43
CA LEU A 223 -5.35 -7.56 6.34
C LEU A 223 -6.19 -6.78 7.35
N LYS A 224 -7.50 -7.01 7.35
CA LYS A 224 -8.49 -6.29 8.17
C LYS A 224 -9.80 -7.07 8.27
N PHE A 225 -10.61 -6.68 9.25
CA PHE A 225 -12.01 -7.09 9.39
C PHE A 225 -12.89 -5.85 9.25
N GLU A 226 -13.89 -5.90 8.39
CA GLU A 226 -14.87 -4.82 8.20
C GLU A 226 -16.25 -5.33 8.62
N ASP A 227 -16.93 -4.63 9.53
CA ASP A 227 -18.32 -4.94 9.91
C ASP A 227 -19.25 -4.63 8.72
N LEU A 228 -20.10 -5.59 8.34
CA LEU A 228 -21.08 -5.44 7.26
C LEU A 228 -22.46 -5.00 7.76
N ASN A 229 -22.63 -4.89 9.08
CA ASN A 229 -23.88 -4.48 9.75
C ASN A 229 -23.92 -3.00 10.13
#